data_AF-A0A558R9A8-F1
#
_entry.id   AF-A0A558R9A8-F1
#
_cell.length_a   1.000
_cell.length_b   1.000
_cell.length_c   1.000
_cell.angle_alpha   90.00
_cell.angle_beta   90.00
_cell.angle_gamma   90.00
#
_symmetry.space_group_name_H-M   'P 1'
#
loop_
_entity.id
_entity.type
_entity.pdbx_description
1 polymer ?
#
loop_
_entity_poly.entity_id
_entity_poly.type
_entity_poly.pdbx_seq_one_letter_code
_entity_poly.pdbx_strand_id
1 'polypeptide(L)'
;MLGDHKRVKSKLVTPLNDMFGPMYEVSWINMMIPELLWVALVQDAWGPRRGVEIITAFTRDVRASEATRGRTIWAAAGKFGALPTGALANIVKDRPYRNDLCAPLEPLHAHYPDHPMRELVAADGTSTSRDLEGLKGMVSDLFDRASTSATLTQATATWLAFDAGRLKVSTGLALADFPRIEDYPATEQSQRIAASIRATLNKMFGDVDLMASGTDWPVAFWNRGLQLEPCED
;
A
#
# COMPACT_ATOMS: atom_id res chain seq x y z
N MET A 1 29.31 -14.29 -24.88
CA MET A 1 28.39 -15.42 -24.57
C MET A 1 26.96 -14.87 -24.59
N LEU A 2 26.23 -15.09 -25.68
CA LEU A 2 24.84 -14.63 -25.90
C LEU A 2 24.02 -15.83 -26.46
N GLY A 3 24.10 -16.97 -25.77
CA GLY A 3 23.61 -18.26 -26.29
C GLY A 3 22.16 -18.62 -25.93
N ASP A 4 21.57 -18.01 -24.90
CA ASP A 4 20.36 -18.58 -24.29
C ASP A 4 19.06 -17.82 -24.58
N HIS A 5 19.05 -16.87 -25.51
CA HIS A 5 17.82 -16.14 -25.85
C HIS A 5 17.01 -16.88 -26.92
N LYS A 6 15.81 -17.32 -26.55
CA LYS A 6 14.85 -17.94 -27.47
C LYS A 6 13.94 -16.86 -28.07
N ARG A 7 13.85 -16.79 -29.39
CA ARG A 7 13.02 -15.83 -30.12
C ARG A 7 11.62 -16.42 -30.31
N VAL A 8 10.60 -15.85 -29.67
CA VAL A 8 9.19 -16.23 -29.87
C VAL A 8 8.46 -15.09 -30.56
N LYS A 9 7.95 -15.33 -31.78
CA LYS A 9 7.14 -14.41 -32.59
C LYS A 9 7.63 -12.95 -32.58
N SER A 10 8.90 -12.75 -32.93
CA SER A 10 9.62 -11.46 -33.03
C SER A 10 10.15 -10.81 -31.73
N LYS A 11 9.80 -11.29 -30.53
CA LYS A 11 10.35 -10.77 -29.27
C LYS A 11 11.46 -11.69 -28.72
N LEU A 12 12.54 -11.08 -28.24
CA LEU A 12 13.57 -11.77 -27.47
C LEU A 12 12.99 -12.07 -26.07
N VAL A 13 12.88 -13.34 -25.71
CA VAL A 13 12.47 -13.74 -24.36
C VAL A 13 13.73 -14.16 -23.62
N THR A 14 14.00 -13.51 -22.48
CA THR A 14 15.11 -13.87 -21.59
C THR A 14 14.86 -15.26 -20.98
N PRO A 15 15.90 -16.08 -20.74
CA PRO A 15 15.75 -17.45 -20.23
C PRO A 15 14.83 -17.56 -19.01
N LEU A 16 14.88 -16.57 -18.11
CA LEU A 16 14.03 -16.51 -16.92
C LEU A 16 12.53 -16.32 -17.25
N ASN A 17 12.21 -15.51 -18.26
CA ASN A 17 10.81 -15.28 -18.68
C ASN A 17 10.24 -16.45 -19.49
N ASP A 18 11.10 -17.21 -20.19
CA ASP A 18 10.71 -18.45 -20.89
C ASP A 18 10.40 -19.58 -19.87
N MET A 19 11.10 -19.59 -18.74
CA MET A 19 10.97 -20.64 -17.72
C MET A 19 9.89 -20.35 -16.65
N PHE A 20 9.66 -19.08 -16.31
CA PHE A 20 8.74 -18.67 -15.23
C PHE A 20 7.53 -17.84 -15.69
N GLY A 21 7.42 -17.54 -16.99
CA GLY A 21 6.43 -16.59 -17.53
C GLY A 21 6.88 -15.13 -17.36
N PRO A 22 6.09 -14.15 -17.82
CA PRO A 22 6.45 -12.74 -17.68
C PRO A 22 6.53 -12.36 -16.19
N MET A 23 7.73 -12.07 -15.71
CA MET A 23 7.91 -11.42 -14.41
C MET A 23 7.54 -9.94 -14.57
N TYR A 24 6.43 -9.54 -13.95
CA TYR A 24 6.04 -8.13 -13.88
C TYR A 24 6.89 -7.44 -12.81
N GLU A 25 7.73 -6.50 -13.21
CA GLU A 25 8.45 -5.65 -12.28
C GLU A 25 7.45 -4.71 -11.58
N VAL A 26 7.23 -4.92 -10.29
CA VAL A 26 6.42 -4.03 -9.47
C VAL A 26 7.31 -2.90 -8.96
N SER A 27 7.09 -1.70 -9.47
CA SER A 27 7.82 -0.52 -9.04
C SER A 27 7.34 -0.07 -7.65
N TRP A 28 8.24 -0.07 -6.67
CA TRP A 28 7.94 0.48 -5.35
C TRP A 28 7.46 1.93 -5.44
N ILE A 29 8.23 2.78 -6.13
CA ILE A 29 7.94 4.20 -6.24
C ILE A 29 6.69 4.43 -7.09
N ASN A 30 6.68 3.92 -8.32
CA ASN A 30 5.63 4.30 -9.27
C ASN A 30 4.29 3.63 -8.99
N MET A 31 4.28 2.48 -8.30
CA MET A 31 3.07 1.69 -8.07
C MET A 31 2.69 1.59 -6.60
N MET A 32 3.63 1.24 -5.71
CA MET A 32 3.28 0.87 -4.33
C MET A 32 3.16 2.08 -3.39
N ILE A 33 3.99 3.12 -3.55
CA ILE A 33 3.89 4.34 -2.72
C ILE A 33 2.48 4.96 -2.82
N PRO A 34 1.91 5.26 -4.01
CA PRO A 34 0.57 5.83 -4.11
C PRO A 34 -0.52 4.95 -3.49
N GLU A 35 -0.36 3.63 -3.58
CA GLU A 35 -1.31 2.65 -3.08
C GLU A 35 -1.27 2.50 -1.55
N LEU A 36 -0.11 2.74 -0.94
CA LEU A 36 0.13 2.51 0.49
C LEU A 36 0.33 3.81 1.29
N LEU A 37 0.31 4.99 0.65
CA LEU A 37 0.50 6.27 1.33
C LEU A 37 -0.52 6.48 2.47
N TRP A 38 -1.77 6.04 2.30
CA TRP A 38 -2.79 6.13 3.35
C TRP A 38 -2.42 5.31 4.60
N VAL A 39 -1.73 4.18 4.45
CA VAL A 39 -1.22 3.38 5.58
C VAL A 39 -0.14 4.17 6.32
N ALA A 40 0.79 4.76 5.58
CA ALA A 40 1.87 5.55 6.15
C ALA A 40 1.35 6.77 6.92
N LEU A 41 0.38 7.50 6.38
CA LEU A 41 -0.24 8.66 7.03
C LEU A 41 -0.93 8.30 8.35
N VAL A 42 -1.68 7.18 8.38
CA VAL A 42 -2.31 6.71 9.62
C VAL A 42 -1.26 6.25 10.65
N GLN A 43 -0.17 5.63 10.21
CA GLN A 43 0.93 5.25 11.10
C GLN A 43 1.73 6.44 11.62
N ASP A 44 1.91 7.48 10.82
CA ASP A 44 2.60 8.70 11.23
C ASP A 44 1.82 9.43 12.33
N ALA A 45 0.50 9.55 12.16
CA ALA A 45 -0.36 10.21 13.13
C ALA A 45 -0.45 9.49 14.49
N TRP A 46 -0.42 8.15 14.50
CA TRP A 46 -0.73 7.35 15.70
C TRP A 46 0.38 6.44 16.17
N GLY A 47 1.50 6.39 15.45
CA GLY A 47 2.56 5.41 15.63
C GLY A 47 2.21 4.02 15.06
N PRO A 48 3.20 3.13 14.94
CA PRO A 48 3.05 1.89 14.18
C PRO A 48 2.05 0.92 14.79
N ARG A 49 2.03 0.78 16.12
CA ARG A 49 1.14 -0.18 16.80
C ARG A 49 -0.33 0.24 16.68
N ARG A 50 -0.65 1.46 17.07
CA ARG A 50 -2.02 1.98 17.02
C ARG A 50 -2.50 2.16 15.58
N GLY A 51 -1.63 2.60 14.67
CA GLY A 51 -1.93 2.66 13.24
C GLY A 51 -2.34 1.30 12.67
N VAL A 52 -1.60 0.24 12.97
CA VAL A 52 -1.98 -1.14 12.57
C VAL A 52 -3.33 -1.55 13.13
N GLU A 53 -3.65 -1.23 14.39
CA GLU A 53 -4.95 -1.54 15.00
C GLU A 53 -6.11 -0.87 14.26
N ILE A 54 -5.98 0.43 13.96
CA ILE A 54 -6.98 1.23 13.23
C ILE A 54 -7.18 0.65 11.82
N ILE A 55 -6.09 0.42 11.09
CA ILE A 55 -6.10 -0.11 9.73
C ILE A 55 -6.70 -1.52 9.69
N THR A 56 -6.37 -2.36 10.67
CA THR A 56 -6.91 -3.72 10.78
C THR A 56 -8.41 -3.68 11.07
N ALA A 57 -8.87 -2.84 11.99
CA ALA A 57 -10.28 -2.69 12.30
C ALA A 57 -11.07 -2.22 11.07
N PHE A 58 -10.59 -1.18 10.40
CA PHE A 58 -11.19 -0.66 9.17
C PHE A 58 -11.32 -1.72 8.08
N THR A 59 -10.22 -2.41 7.75
CA THR A 59 -10.22 -3.39 6.67
C THR A 59 -11.04 -4.64 7.01
N ARG A 60 -11.16 -5.01 8.29
CA ARG A 60 -12.09 -6.05 8.74
C ARG A 60 -13.55 -5.66 8.51
N ASP A 61 -13.93 -4.42 8.83
CA ASP A 61 -15.29 -3.92 8.59
C ASP A 61 -15.59 -3.83 7.08
N VAL A 62 -14.61 -3.46 6.25
CA VAL A 62 -14.75 -3.53 4.78
C VAL A 62 -14.99 -4.96 4.30
N ARG A 63 -14.25 -5.96 4.83
CA ARG A 63 -14.49 -7.37 4.49
C ARG A 63 -15.83 -7.90 5.00
N ALA A 64 -16.28 -7.46 6.17
CA ALA A 64 -17.55 -7.86 6.76
C ALA A 64 -18.77 -7.26 6.04
N SER A 65 -18.59 -6.15 5.32
CA SER A 65 -19.68 -5.48 4.60
C SER A 65 -20.28 -6.29 3.44
N GLU A 66 -19.55 -7.27 2.89
CA GLU A 66 -20.06 -8.14 1.82
C GLU A 66 -19.31 -9.47 1.77
N ALA A 67 -20.02 -10.59 1.61
CA ALA A 67 -19.44 -11.94 1.66
C ALA A 67 -18.34 -12.18 0.61
N THR A 68 -18.47 -11.58 -0.58
CA THR A 68 -17.51 -11.67 -1.69
C THR A 68 -16.15 -11.05 -1.35
N ARG A 69 -16.09 -10.17 -0.34
CA ARG A 69 -14.89 -9.42 0.07
C ARG A 69 -14.06 -10.13 1.15
N GLY A 70 -14.56 -11.23 1.70
CA GLY A 70 -13.98 -11.86 2.91
C GLY A 70 -12.51 -12.29 2.79
N ARG A 71 -12.01 -12.45 1.56
CA ARG A 71 -10.63 -12.87 1.25
C ARG A 71 -9.80 -11.80 0.54
N THR A 72 -10.35 -10.61 0.32
CA THR A 72 -9.65 -9.52 -0.34
C THR A 72 -8.66 -8.88 0.64
N ILE A 73 -7.44 -8.64 0.18
CA ILE A 73 -6.46 -7.88 0.96
C ILE A 73 -6.64 -6.39 0.64
N TRP A 74 -7.24 -5.66 1.58
CA TRP A 74 -7.56 -4.24 1.45
C TRP A 74 -6.38 -3.35 1.88
N ALA A 75 -5.26 -3.47 1.17
CA ALA A 75 -4.06 -2.66 1.40
C ALA A 75 -3.91 -1.55 0.35
N ALA A 76 -4.11 -1.86 -0.93
CA ALA A 76 -3.98 -0.92 -2.03
C ALA A 76 -5.18 0.05 -2.07
N ALA A 77 -4.91 1.36 -1.97
CA ALA A 77 -5.91 2.42 -2.05
C ALA A 77 -6.89 2.23 -3.23
N GLY A 78 -6.38 1.95 -4.42
CA GLY A 78 -7.16 1.77 -5.65
C GLY A 78 -8.27 0.73 -5.53
N LYS A 79 -8.11 -0.30 -4.68
CA LYS A 79 -9.17 -1.31 -4.47
C LYS A 79 -10.43 -0.69 -3.87
N PHE A 80 -10.29 0.31 -3.01
CA PHE A 80 -11.46 0.99 -2.42
C PHE A 80 -12.27 1.77 -3.46
N GLY A 81 -11.65 2.19 -4.57
CA GLY A 81 -12.34 2.88 -5.67
C GLY A 81 -13.33 1.98 -6.42
N ALA A 82 -13.23 0.65 -6.29
CA ALA A 82 -14.19 -0.29 -6.86
C ALA A 82 -15.45 -0.48 -5.99
N LEU A 83 -15.49 0.13 -4.79
CA LEU A 83 -16.65 0.05 -3.92
C LEU A 83 -17.77 0.97 -4.45
N PRO A 84 -19.06 0.60 -4.24
CA PRO A 84 -20.18 1.47 -4.57
C PRO A 84 -20.09 2.81 -3.84
N THR A 85 -20.58 3.87 -4.48
CA THR A 85 -20.62 5.21 -3.87
C THR A 85 -21.35 5.21 -2.53
N GLY A 86 -20.74 5.85 -1.53
CA GLY A 86 -21.22 5.93 -0.15
C GLY A 86 -20.90 4.70 0.71
N ALA A 87 -20.36 3.62 0.13
CA ALA A 87 -20.08 2.39 0.88
C ALA A 87 -19.03 2.63 1.97
N LEU A 88 -17.94 3.34 1.66
CA LEU A 88 -16.88 3.60 2.63
C LEU A 88 -17.37 4.46 3.79
N ALA A 89 -18.07 5.55 3.48
CA ALA A 89 -18.66 6.43 4.49
C ALA A 89 -19.63 5.66 5.42
N ASN A 90 -20.44 4.77 4.86
CA ASN A 90 -21.36 3.92 5.63
C ASN A 90 -20.63 2.87 6.49
N ILE A 91 -19.56 2.25 5.99
CA ILE A 91 -18.77 1.24 6.72
C ILE A 91 -18.15 1.84 7.98
N VAL A 92 -17.60 3.05 7.87
CA VAL A 92 -16.95 3.75 8.99
C VAL A 92 -17.92 4.55 9.85
N LYS A 93 -19.19 4.65 9.46
CA LYS A 93 -20.21 5.38 10.20
C LYS A 93 -20.33 4.82 11.62
N ASP A 94 -20.29 5.72 12.60
CA ASP A 94 -20.40 5.41 14.03
C ASP A 94 -19.32 4.44 14.57
N ARG A 95 -18.22 4.22 13.82
CA ARG A 95 -17.10 3.40 14.28
C ARG A 95 -16.17 4.18 15.20
N PRO A 96 -15.66 3.56 16.29
CA PRO A 96 -14.82 4.26 17.26
C PRO A 96 -13.47 4.71 16.67
N TYR A 97 -12.99 4.04 15.62
CA TYR A 97 -11.74 4.39 14.93
C TYR A 97 -11.94 5.41 13.80
N ARG A 98 -13.17 5.88 13.52
CA ARG A 98 -13.47 6.71 12.34
C ARG A 98 -12.60 7.94 12.27
N ASN A 99 -12.56 8.73 13.34
CA ASN A 99 -11.79 9.99 13.33
C ASN A 99 -10.29 9.72 13.25
N ASP A 100 -9.81 8.70 13.96
CA ASP A 100 -8.40 8.27 13.89
C ASP A 100 -8.00 7.81 12.48
N LEU A 101 -8.93 7.24 11.71
CA LEU A 101 -8.70 6.86 10.31
C LEU A 101 -8.80 8.07 9.36
N CYS A 102 -9.83 8.91 9.52
CA CYS A 102 -10.16 9.95 8.56
C CYS A 102 -9.24 11.17 8.67
N ALA A 103 -8.94 11.63 9.89
CA ALA A 103 -8.17 12.87 10.11
C ALA A 103 -6.78 12.87 9.43
N PRO A 104 -5.99 11.78 9.47
CA PRO A 104 -4.70 11.73 8.78
C PRO A 104 -4.82 11.77 7.24
N LEU A 105 -6.00 11.48 6.68
CA LEU A 105 -6.23 11.44 5.24
C LEU A 105 -6.77 12.78 4.70
N GLU A 106 -7.14 13.73 5.56
CA GLU A 106 -7.70 15.02 5.12
C GLU A 106 -6.74 15.79 4.21
N PRO A 107 -5.44 15.95 4.55
CA PRO A 107 -4.47 16.59 3.66
C PRO A 107 -4.41 15.91 2.29
N LEU A 108 -4.36 14.57 2.28
CA LEU A 108 -4.28 13.79 1.05
C LEU A 108 -5.51 14.03 0.17
N HIS A 109 -6.71 13.98 0.73
CA HIS A 109 -7.94 14.18 -0.04
C HIS A 109 -8.12 15.63 -0.51
N ALA A 110 -7.62 16.62 0.25
CA ALA A 110 -7.68 18.03 -0.16
C ALA A 110 -6.82 18.31 -1.41
N HIS A 111 -5.69 17.61 -1.57
CA HIS A 111 -4.81 17.74 -2.74
C HIS A 111 -5.12 16.75 -3.89
N TYR A 112 -5.74 15.61 -3.55
CA TYR A 112 -6.09 14.52 -4.45
C TYR A 112 -7.60 14.20 -4.36
N PRO A 113 -8.47 15.02 -4.96
CA PRO A 113 -9.93 14.87 -4.84
C PRO A 113 -10.48 13.59 -5.49
N ASP A 114 -9.73 12.98 -6.40
CA ASP A 114 -10.06 11.70 -7.02
C ASP A 114 -9.44 10.50 -6.30
N HIS A 115 -8.92 10.70 -5.09
CA HIS A 115 -8.39 9.60 -4.27
C HIS A 115 -9.44 8.48 -4.10
N PRO A 116 -9.07 7.19 -4.23
CA PRO A 116 -10.00 6.07 -4.13
C PRO A 116 -10.78 5.97 -2.82
N MET A 117 -10.29 6.61 -1.75
CA MET A 117 -10.91 6.65 -0.42
C MET A 117 -11.52 8.01 -0.09
N ARG A 118 -11.74 8.89 -1.08
CA ARG A 118 -12.22 10.27 -0.88
C ARG A 118 -13.47 10.40 -0.02
N GLU A 119 -14.36 9.41 -0.03
CA GLU A 119 -15.60 9.42 0.75
C GLU A 119 -15.41 9.40 2.27
N LEU A 120 -14.20 9.08 2.74
CA LEU A 120 -13.91 9.07 4.17
C LEU A 120 -13.83 10.47 4.77
N VAL A 121 -13.56 11.50 3.95
CA VAL A 121 -13.40 12.89 4.39
C VAL A 121 -14.37 13.77 3.61
N ALA A 122 -14.98 14.75 4.27
CA ALA A 122 -15.84 15.70 3.58
C ALA A 122 -15.01 16.68 2.71
N ALA A 123 -15.58 17.14 1.60
CA ALA A 123 -14.89 18.00 0.64
C ALA A 123 -14.80 19.47 1.08
N ASP A 124 -14.97 19.76 2.36
CA ASP A 124 -15.12 21.09 2.95
C ASP A 124 -13.80 21.74 3.39
N GLY A 125 -12.68 21.02 3.31
CA GLY A 125 -11.35 21.52 3.65
C GLY A 125 -10.75 22.44 2.58
N THR A 126 -10.35 23.64 2.98
CA THR A 126 -9.41 24.46 2.20
C THR A 126 -8.01 23.87 2.39
N SER A 127 -7.37 23.40 1.32
CA SER A 127 -6.00 22.91 1.39
C SER A 127 -5.03 24.03 1.74
N THR A 128 -4.08 23.78 2.64
CA THR A 128 -3.02 24.73 2.98
C THR A 128 -1.67 24.31 2.39
N SER A 129 -0.75 25.25 2.21
CA SER A 129 0.62 24.93 1.76
C SER A 129 1.36 24.00 2.74
N ARG A 130 1.07 24.13 4.04
CA ARG A 130 1.65 23.28 5.10
C ARG A 130 1.19 21.83 4.97
N ASP A 131 -0.06 21.61 4.59
CA ASP A 131 -0.60 20.26 4.37
C ASP A 131 0.14 19.56 3.22
N LEU A 132 0.42 20.30 2.14
CA LEU A 132 1.20 19.80 1.01
C LEU A 132 2.65 19.49 1.40
N GLU A 133 3.31 20.35 2.19
CA GLU A 133 4.66 20.09 2.69
C GLU A 133 4.74 18.82 3.53
N GLY A 134 3.75 18.58 4.41
CA GLY A 134 3.65 17.35 5.20
C GLY A 134 3.52 16.11 4.31
N LEU A 135 2.64 16.16 3.30
CA LEU A 135 2.49 15.07 2.32
C LEU A 135 3.78 14.81 1.54
N LYS A 136 4.48 15.87 1.11
CA LYS A 136 5.77 15.76 0.41
C LYS A 136 6.83 15.10 1.30
N GLY A 137 6.89 15.50 2.58
CA GLY A 137 7.77 14.88 3.56
C GLY A 137 7.51 13.38 3.68
N MET A 138 6.24 13.00 3.86
CA MET A 138 5.85 11.59 3.95
C MET A 138 6.19 10.81 2.68
N VAL A 139 5.90 11.36 1.51
CA VAL A 139 6.23 10.73 0.22
C VAL A 139 7.74 10.56 0.09
N SER A 140 8.53 11.59 0.41
CA SER A 140 10.00 11.56 0.41
C SER A 140 10.56 10.48 1.33
N ASP A 141 10.02 10.33 2.54
CA ASP A 141 10.45 9.30 3.50
C ASP A 141 10.18 7.87 2.99
N LEU A 142 9.16 7.72 2.14
CA LEU A 142 8.82 6.45 1.49
C LEU A 142 9.70 6.14 0.28
N PHE A 143 10.45 7.10 -0.30
CA PHE A 143 11.33 6.81 -1.46
C PHE A 143 12.42 5.81 -1.10
N ASP A 144 13.02 5.94 0.09
CA ASP A 144 13.89 4.90 0.61
C ASP A 144 13.03 3.73 1.12
N ARG A 145 12.91 2.70 0.28
CA ARG A 145 12.16 1.49 0.58
C ARG A 145 12.66 0.74 1.83
N ALA A 146 13.90 0.96 2.25
CA ALA A 146 14.49 0.36 3.44
C ALA A 146 14.35 1.24 4.69
N SER A 147 13.81 2.46 4.56
CA SER A 147 13.53 3.32 5.71
C SER A 147 12.58 2.62 6.69
N THR A 148 12.63 3.06 7.95
CA THR A 148 11.73 2.53 8.99
C THR A 148 10.27 2.76 8.62
N SER A 149 9.91 3.96 8.15
CA SER A 149 8.54 4.29 7.73
C SER A 149 8.07 3.40 6.57
N ALA A 150 8.88 3.27 5.51
CA ALA A 150 8.56 2.40 4.38
C ALA A 150 8.47 0.92 4.79
N THR A 151 9.33 0.46 5.69
CA THR A 151 9.33 -0.93 6.16
C THR A 151 8.09 -1.24 6.99
N LEU A 152 7.68 -0.36 7.90
CA LEU A 152 6.49 -0.53 8.74
C LEU A 152 5.18 -0.41 7.95
N THR A 153 5.17 0.42 6.91
CA THR A 153 4.09 0.49 5.92
C THR A 153 3.94 -0.83 5.17
N GLN A 154 5.04 -1.36 4.63
CA GLN A 154 5.07 -2.65 3.93
C GLN A 154 4.73 -3.84 4.85
N ALA A 155 5.15 -3.77 6.11
CA ALA A 155 4.79 -4.75 7.14
C ALA A 155 3.28 -4.74 7.35
N THR A 156 2.65 -3.57 7.48
CA THR A 156 1.20 -3.48 7.67
C THR A 156 0.43 -4.05 6.48
N ALA A 157 0.83 -3.74 5.25
CA ALA A 157 0.22 -4.36 4.07
C ALA A 157 0.34 -5.90 4.08
N THR A 158 1.47 -6.41 4.56
CA THR A 158 1.70 -7.86 4.71
C THR A 158 0.87 -8.45 5.86
N TRP A 159 0.74 -7.74 6.97
CA TRP A 159 -0.15 -8.09 8.07
C TRP A 159 -1.61 -8.23 7.61
N LEU A 160 -2.09 -7.30 6.78
CA LEU A 160 -3.43 -7.39 6.20
C LEU A 160 -3.63 -8.66 5.36
N ALA A 161 -2.57 -9.19 4.74
CA ALA A 161 -2.61 -10.47 4.04
C ALA A 161 -2.77 -11.67 5.00
N PHE A 162 -2.08 -11.63 6.15
CA PHE A 162 -2.27 -12.61 7.23
C PHE A 162 -3.68 -12.53 7.80
N ASP A 163 -4.15 -11.31 8.11
CA ASP A 163 -5.46 -11.05 8.72
C ASP A 163 -6.63 -11.43 7.80
N ALA A 164 -6.47 -11.27 6.48
CA ALA A 164 -7.44 -11.75 5.48
C ALA A 164 -7.34 -13.28 5.21
N GLY A 165 -6.44 -14.00 5.88
CA GLY A 165 -6.21 -15.43 5.68
C GLY A 165 -5.66 -15.78 4.29
N ARG A 166 -5.03 -14.81 3.61
CA ARG A 166 -4.44 -14.96 2.27
C ARG A 166 -2.96 -15.30 2.29
N LEU A 167 -2.29 -14.97 3.38
CA LEU A 167 -0.90 -15.37 3.62
C LEU A 167 -0.85 -16.38 4.76
N LYS A 168 -0.23 -17.53 4.49
CA LYS A 168 0.13 -18.54 5.49
C LYS A 168 1.59 -18.87 5.30
N VAL A 169 2.33 -18.95 6.40
CA VAL A 169 3.78 -19.15 6.38
C VAL A 169 4.12 -20.37 7.21
N SER A 170 4.97 -21.23 6.66
CA SER A 170 5.47 -22.42 7.36
C SER A 170 6.48 -22.03 8.43
N THR A 171 6.50 -22.79 9.54
CA THR A 171 7.50 -22.65 10.59
C THR A 171 8.92 -22.74 10.03
N GLY A 172 9.82 -21.88 10.52
CA GLY A 172 11.23 -21.84 10.09
C GLY A 172 11.54 -20.85 8.96
N LEU A 173 10.52 -20.25 8.33
CA LEU A 173 10.71 -19.10 7.44
C LEU A 173 10.78 -17.81 8.25
N ALA A 174 11.51 -16.80 7.77
CA ALA A 174 11.65 -15.52 8.48
C ALA A 174 10.30 -14.85 8.79
N LEU A 175 9.34 -14.90 7.86
CA LEU A 175 7.99 -14.36 8.09
C LEU A 175 7.17 -15.11 9.17
N ALA A 176 7.62 -16.29 9.63
CA ALA A 176 6.97 -16.96 10.76
C ALA A 176 7.14 -16.16 12.06
N ASP A 177 8.23 -15.38 12.16
CA ASP A 177 8.52 -14.51 13.30
C ASP A 177 8.04 -13.06 13.07
N PHE A 178 7.03 -12.87 12.21
CA PHE A 178 6.53 -11.55 11.80
C PHE A 178 6.40 -10.50 12.94
N PRO A 179 5.92 -10.83 14.16
CA PRO A 179 5.84 -9.85 15.24
C PRO A 179 7.15 -9.15 15.60
N ARG A 180 8.31 -9.78 15.37
CA ARG A 180 9.65 -9.19 15.62
C ARG A 180 10.00 -8.04 14.67
N ILE A 181 9.16 -7.71 13.68
CA ILE A 181 9.33 -6.52 12.84
C ILE A 181 9.25 -5.21 13.64
N GLU A 182 8.65 -5.24 14.83
CA GLU A 182 8.64 -4.11 15.78
C GLU A 182 10.06 -3.64 16.17
N ASP A 183 11.04 -4.55 16.10
CA ASP A 183 12.44 -4.28 16.46
C ASP A 183 13.25 -3.70 15.28
N TYR A 184 12.65 -3.45 14.11
CA TYR A 184 13.37 -2.95 12.93
C TYR A 184 13.86 -1.49 13.12
N PRO A 185 15.09 -1.15 12.70
CA PRO A 185 16.12 -1.99 12.07
C PRO A 185 17.16 -2.56 13.06
N ALA A 186 16.86 -2.57 14.37
CA ALA A 186 17.85 -2.77 15.43
C ALA A 186 18.43 -4.19 15.51
N THR A 187 17.73 -5.20 14.99
CA THR A 187 18.18 -6.61 15.07
C THR A 187 18.34 -7.26 13.71
N GLU A 188 19.30 -8.19 13.58
CA GLU A 188 19.47 -8.96 12.34
C GLU A 188 18.19 -9.74 11.98
N GLN A 189 17.47 -10.25 12.98
CA GLN A 189 16.19 -10.94 12.77
C GLN A 189 15.15 -10.00 12.16
N SER A 190 14.96 -8.79 12.70
CA SER A 190 14.03 -7.80 12.14
C SER A 190 14.39 -7.39 10.71
N GLN A 191 15.68 -7.29 10.38
CA GLN A 191 16.16 -6.99 9.03
C GLN A 191 15.88 -8.13 8.04
N ARG A 192 16.07 -9.39 8.46
CA ARG A 192 15.71 -10.58 7.67
C ARG A 192 14.19 -10.67 7.43
N ILE A 193 13.39 -10.35 8.44
CA ILE A 193 11.93 -10.26 8.31
C ILE A 193 11.56 -9.16 7.31
N ALA A 194 12.14 -7.95 7.44
CA ALA A 194 11.92 -6.85 6.51
C ALA A 194 12.25 -7.20 5.05
N ALA A 195 13.37 -7.90 4.83
CA ALA A 195 13.72 -8.40 3.49
C ALA A 195 12.67 -9.36 2.93
N SER A 196 12.15 -10.25 3.79
CA SER A 196 11.11 -11.23 3.42
C SER A 196 9.77 -10.56 3.15
N ILE A 197 9.42 -9.51 3.91
CA ILE A 197 8.25 -8.66 3.67
C ILE A 197 8.36 -8.02 2.27
N ARG A 198 9.49 -7.38 1.95
CA ARG A 198 9.70 -6.73 0.64
C ARG A 198 9.52 -7.70 -0.53
N ALA A 199 10.14 -8.88 -0.43
CA ALA A 199 10.02 -9.92 -1.44
C ALA A 199 8.57 -10.41 -1.61
N THR A 200 7.88 -10.66 -0.50
CA THR A 200 6.48 -11.12 -0.50
C THR A 200 5.56 -10.06 -1.08
N LEU A 201 5.76 -8.80 -0.73
CA LEU A 201 4.92 -7.70 -1.17
C LEU A 201 5.03 -7.45 -2.67
N ASN A 202 6.23 -7.56 -3.26
CA ASN A 202 6.41 -7.52 -4.72
C ASN A 202 5.56 -8.60 -5.41
N LYS A 203 5.57 -9.83 -4.89
CA LYS A 203 4.74 -10.91 -5.43
C LYS A 203 3.24 -10.60 -5.31
N MET A 204 2.81 -10.04 -4.17
CA MET A 204 1.39 -9.74 -3.95
C MET A 204 0.88 -8.57 -4.81
N PHE A 205 1.69 -7.52 -4.99
CA PHE A 205 1.36 -6.39 -5.85
C PHE A 205 1.54 -6.68 -7.34
N GLY A 206 2.24 -7.77 -7.70
CA GLY A 206 2.32 -8.24 -9.08
C GLY A 206 1.06 -8.97 -9.55
N ASP A 207 0.10 -9.18 -8.65
CA ASP A 207 -1.12 -9.96 -8.89
C ASP A 207 -2.37 -9.17 -8.46
N VAL A 208 -3.22 -8.86 -9.42
CA VAL A 208 -4.49 -8.11 -9.24
C VAL A 208 -5.49 -8.89 -8.37
N ASP A 209 -5.50 -10.22 -8.48
CA ASP A 209 -6.37 -11.10 -7.70
C ASP A 209 -5.90 -11.21 -6.24
N LEU A 210 -4.70 -10.69 -5.94
CA LEU A 210 -4.12 -10.69 -4.61
C LEU A 210 -4.15 -9.28 -4.00
N MET A 211 -3.20 -8.40 -4.34
CA MET A 211 -3.06 -7.09 -3.68
C MET A 211 -3.03 -5.91 -4.65
N ALA A 212 -2.62 -6.08 -5.90
CA ALA A 212 -2.64 -4.97 -6.86
C ALA A 212 -4.08 -4.47 -7.07
N SER A 213 -4.27 -3.15 -7.17
CA SER A 213 -5.61 -2.60 -7.45
C SER A 213 -6.03 -2.84 -8.90
N GLY A 214 -5.07 -2.87 -9.83
CA GLY A 214 -5.35 -2.87 -11.27
C GLY A 214 -5.95 -1.56 -11.78
N THR A 215 -5.89 -0.49 -10.99
CA THR A 215 -6.44 0.83 -11.32
C THR A 215 -5.36 1.80 -11.78
N ASP A 216 -5.76 2.90 -12.40
CA ASP A 216 -4.86 3.98 -12.83
C ASP A 216 -4.49 4.95 -11.68
N TRP A 217 -4.90 4.65 -10.43
CA TRP A 217 -4.64 5.51 -9.28
C TRP A 217 -3.16 5.90 -9.12
N PRO A 218 -2.17 4.99 -9.22
CA PRO A 218 -0.77 5.38 -9.11
C PRO A 218 -0.33 6.39 -10.17
N VAL A 219 -0.83 6.25 -11.40
CA VAL A 219 -0.56 7.18 -12.50
C VAL A 219 -1.22 8.54 -12.23
N ALA A 220 -2.48 8.54 -11.82
CA ALA A 220 -3.22 9.75 -11.47
C ALA A 220 -2.54 10.51 -10.31
N PHE A 221 -2.05 9.79 -9.31
CA PHE A 221 -1.31 10.35 -8.17
C PHE A 221 -0.06 11.11 -8.64
N TRP A 222 0.82 10.48 -9.44
CA TRP A 222 2.04 11.15 -9.89
C TRP A 222 1.76 12.31 -10.85
N ASN A 223 0.80 12.14 -11.77
CA ASN A 223 0.39 13.23 -12.67
C ASN A 223 -0.16 14.43 -11.91
N ARG A 224 -0.94 14.20 -10.85
CA ARG A 224 -1.44 15.28 -9.99
C ARG A 224 -0.30 15.92 -9.20
N GLY A 225 0.66 15.14 -8.70
CA GLY A 225 1.85 15.65 -8.03
C GLY A 225 2.61 16.68 -8.89
N LEU A 226 2.81 16.38 -10.17
CA LEU A 226 3.46 17.30 -11.13
C LEU A 226 2.67 18.62 -11.36
N GLN A 227 1.35 18.59 -11.18
CA GLN A 227 0.52 19.81 -11.28
C GLN A 227 0.54 20.64 -10.01
N LEU A 228 0.67 19.99 -8.84
CA LEU A 228 0.71 20.66 -7.54
C LEU A 228 2.01 21.44 -7.36
N GLU A 229 3.10 20.93 -7.93
CA GLU A 229 4.40 21.59 -7.92
C GLU A 229 5.09 21.33 -9.27
N PRO A 230 4.95 22.26 -10.23
CA PRO A 230 5.71 22.20 -11.46
C PRO A 230 7.20 22.22 -11.12
N CYS A 231 8.00 21.35 -11.75
CA CYS A 231 9.45 21.42 -11.59
C CYS A 231 9.93 22.84 -11.94
N GLU A 232 10.71 23.46 -11.06
CA GLU A 232 11.43 24.68 -11.39
C GLU A 232 12.53 24.34 -12.42
N ASP A 233 12.63 25.15 -13.48
CA ASP A 233 13.59 25.01 -14.59
C ASP A 233 15.07 25.13 -14.14
#